data_AF-A0A432SMB6-F1
#
_entry.id   AF-A0A432SMB6-F1
#
_cell.length_a   1.000
_cell.length_b   1.000
_cell.length_c   1.000
_cell.angle_alpha   90.00
_cell.angle_beta   90.00
_cell.angle_gamma   90.00
#
_symmetry.space_group_name_H-M   'P 1'
#
loop_
_entity.id
_entity.type
_entity.pdbx_description
1 polymer ?
#
loop_
_entity_poly.entity_id
_entity_poly.type
_entity_poly.pdbx_seq_one_letter_code
_entity_poly.pdbx_strand_id
1 'polypeptide(L)'
;MRIAFTMLELIIVIVIIGVLAAGVRPLFQRDLLAEAAHQVAFHLRYTQHLAMVDNKFNPNDAQWYKARWQIFFTKAKGADNHWAYTIFSDGAGHTGNPDLSEVATNPLDQNRLLTGGYSGNLITQYNGDRASNEL
;
A
#
# COMPACT_ATOMS: atom_id res chain seq x y z
N MET A 1 -50.10 36.62 -6.59
CA MET A 1 -49.74 36.89 -5.18
C MET A 1 -48.24 36.67 -5.04
N ARG A 2 -47.48 37.68 -4.62
CA ARG A 2 -46.04 37.52 -4.34
C ARG A 2 -45.90 37.19 -2.85
N ILE A 3 -45.42 35.99 -2.55
CA ILE A 3 -45.09 35.59 -1.17
C ILE A 3 -43.71 36.21 -0.91
N ALA A 4 -43.66 37.25 -0.09
CA ALA A 4 -42.41 37.91 0.28
C ALA A 4 -41.93 37.34 1.62
N PHE A 5 -40.66 36.95 1.66
CA PHE A 5 -40.01 36.48 2.87
C PHE A 5 -39.78 37.65 3.82
N THR A 6 -40.12 37.50 5.10
CA THR A 6 -39.95 38.58 6.07
C THR A 6 -38.53 38.60 6.64
N MET A 7 -38.03 39.79 7.01
CA MET A 7 -36.69 39.93 7.59
C MET A 7 -36.51 39.11 8.89
N LEU A 8 -37.57 38.96 9.68
CA LEU A 8 -37.56 38.17 10.91
C LEU A 8 -37.40 36.67 10.62
N GLU A 9 -38.10 36.18 9.60
CA GLU A 9 -38.06 34.79 9.16
C GLU A 9 -36.66 34.40 8.68
N LEU A 10 -35.95 35.33 8.02
CA LEU A 10 -34.57 35.16 7.61
C LEU A 10 -33.62 34.96 8.80
N ILE A 11 -33.79 35.76 9.86
CA ILE A 11 -32.97 35.66 11.06
C ILE A 11 -33.15 34.30 11.73
N ILE A 12 -34.40 33.84 11.86
CA ILE A 12 -34.73 32.54 12.46
C ILE A 12 -34.09 31.39 11.67
N VAL A 13 -34.16 31.43 10.33
CA VAL A 13 -33.56 30.40 9.47
C VAL A 13 -32.03 30.34 9.67
N ILE A 14 -31.35 31.48 9.73
CA ILE A 14 -29.89 31.52 9.92
C ILE A 14 -29.51 30.94 11.29
N VAL A 15 -30.24 31.28 12.35
CA VAL A 15 -30.00 30.75 13.71
C VAL A 15 -30.18 29.23 13.73
N ILE A 16 -31.25 28.72 13.11
CA ILE A 16 -31.52 27.28 13.05
C ILE A 16 -30.41 26.55 12.29
N ILE A 17 -30.00 27.07 11.13
CA ILE A 17 -28.90 26.48 10.35
C ILE A 17 -27.59 26.50 11.15
N GLY A 18 -27.31 27.57 11.90
CA GLY A 18 -26.13 27.68 12.76
C GLY A 18 -26.11 26.62 13.86
N VAL A 19 -27.23 26.37 14.52
CA VAL A 19 -27.34 25.31 15.55
C VAL A 19 -27.19 23.92 14.93
N LEU A 20 -27.84 23.67 13.79
CA LEU A 20 -27.74 22.40 13.09
C LEU A 20 -26.29 22.14 12.62
N ALA A 21 -25.64 23.15 12.05
CA ALA A 21 -24.25 23.06 11.60
C ALA A 21 -23.28 22.78 12.75
N ALA A 22 -23.51 23.37 13.94
CA ALA A 22 -22.70 23.10 15.13
C ALA A 22 -22.87 21.67 15.68
N GLY A 23 -24.02 21.03 15.44
CA GLY A 23 -24.32 19.67 15.89
C GLY A 23 -23.83 18.56 14.96
N VAL A 24 -23.54 18.87 13.69
CA VAL A 24 -23.07 17.88 12.72
C VAL A 24 -21.59 17.58 12.96
N ARG A 25 -21.30 16.40 13.53
CA ARG A 25 -19.95 15.82 13.55
C ARG A 25 -19.89 14.71 12.49
N PRO A 26 -19.20 14.90 11.36
CA PRO A 26 -19.00 13.82 10.42
C PRO A 26 -18.14 12.73 11.08
N LEU A 27 -18.72 11.55 11.26
CA LEU A 27 -18.01 10.39 11.80
C LEU A 27 -17.38 9.63 10.64
N PHE A 28 -16.14 9.97 10.28
CA PHE A 28 -15.36 9.17 9.34
C PHE A 28 -14.77 7.97 10.11
N GLN A 29 -15.50 6.86 10.13
CA GLN A 29 -14.94 5.60 10.61
C GLN A 29 -14.02 5.05 9.51
N ARG A 30 -12.71 5.02 9.78
CA ARG A 30 -11.74 4.34 8.93
C ARG A 30 -11.74 2.86 9.29
N ASP A 31 -11.96 2.01 8.30
CA ASP A 31 -11.77 0.57 8.43
C ASP A 31 -10.35 0.20 7.98
N LEU A 32 -9.44 0.11 8.94
CA LEU A 32 -8.03 -0.22 8.69
C LEU A 32 -7.85 -1.61 8.09
N LEU A 33 -8.73 -2.56 8.42
CA LEU A 33 -8.66 -3.92 7.88
C LEU A 33 -9.05 -3.92 6.40
N ALA A 34 -10.11 -3.20 6.05
CA ALA A 34 -10.51 -3.04 4.65
C ALA A 34 -9.43 -2.31 3.84
N GLU A 35 -8.79 -1.29 4.41
CA GLU A 35 -7.70 -0.55 3.77
C GLU A 35 -6.48 -1.45 3.50
N ALA A 36 -6.02 -2.22 4.50
CA ALA A 36 -4.94 -3.17 4.35
C ALA A 36 -5.27 -4.30 3.35
N ALA A 37 -6.50 -4.81 3.36
CA ALA A 37 -6.95 -5.83 2.40
C ALA A 37 -6.94 -5.30 0.96
N HIS A 38 -7.42 -4.07 0.73
CA HIS A 38 -7.35 -3.43 -0.57
C HIS A 38 -5.91 -3.20 -1.03
N GLN A 39 -5.02 -2.82 -0.12
CA GLN A 39 -3.61 -2.62 -0.42
C GLN A 39 -2.92 -3.91 -0.86
N VAL A 40 -3.10 -5.00 -0.13
CA VAL A 40 -2.59 -6.31 -0.54
C VAL A 40 -3.16 -6.74 -1.89
N ALA A 41 -4.47 -6.51 -2.13
CA ALA A 41 -5.09 -6.82 -3.42
C ALA A 41 -4.51 -5.99 -4.57
N PHE A 42 -4.22 -4.70 -4.34
CA PHE A 42 -3.56 -3.83 -5.31
C PHE A 42 -2.15 -4.34 -5.64
N HIS A 43 -1.37 -4.67 -4.62
CA HIS A 43 -0.02 -5.21 -4.78
C HIS A 43 0.02 -6.59 -5.43
N LEU A 44 -0.98 -7.44 -5.20
CA LEU A 44 -1.11 -8.70 -5.91
C LEU A 44 -1.30 -8.48 -7.42
N ARG A 45 -2.18 -7.54 -7.80
CA ARG A 45 -2.39 -7.18 -9.21
C ARG A 45 -1.15 -6.54 -9.83
N TYR A 46 -0.43 -5.72 -9.07
CA TYR A 46 0.83 -5.14 -9.54
C TYR A 46 1.90 -6.22 -9.73
N THR A 47 2.02 -7.18 -8.82
CA THR A 47 2.93 -8.33 -8.97
C THR A 47 2.57 -9.16 -10.21
N GLN A 48 1.28 -9.38 -10.46
CA GLN A 48 0.81 -10.03 -11.69
C GLN A 48 1.20 -9.22 -12.93
N HIS A 49 1.06 -7.90 -12.89
CA HIS A 49 1.49 -7.02 -13.98
C HIS A 49 2.99 -7.16 -14.24
N LEU A 50 3.83 -7.09 -13.21
CA LEU A 50 5.28 -7.31 -13.31
C LEU A 50 5.59 -8.67 -13.96
N ALA A 51 4.90 -9.74 -13.53
CA ALA A 51 5.06 -11.08 -14.09
C ALA A 51 4.67 -11.19 -15.58
N MET A 52 3.77 -10.34 -16.08
CA MET A 52 3.35 -10.33 -17.48
C MET A 52 4.29 -9.52 -18.37
N VAL A 53 4.88 -8.44 -17.85
CA VAL A 53 5.75 -7.54 -18.64
C VAL A 53 7.23 -7.95 -18.60
N ASP A 54 7.65 -8.63 -17.54
CA ASP A 54 9.05 -9.02 -17.32
C ASP A 54 9.23 -10.53 -17.56
N ASN A 55 9.81 -10.87 -18.72
CA ASN A 55 10.06 -12.25 -19.09
C ASN A 55 11.32 -12.80 -18.41
N LYS A 56 11.12 -13.68 -17.43
CA LYS A 56 12.19 -14.36 -16.68
C LYS A 56 12.70 -15.65 -17.33
N PHE A 57 12.12 -16.07 -18.45
CA PHE A 57 12.53 -17.31 -19.12
C PHE A 57 13.95 -17.20 -19.66
N ASN A 58 14.80 -18.15 -19.29
CA ASN A 58 16.14 -18.29 -19.83
C ASN A 58 16.41 -19.78 -20.12
N PRO A 59 16.60 -20.18 -21.39
CA PRO A 59 16.83 -21.59 -21.75
C PRO A 59 18.20 -22.12 -21.28
N ASN A 60 19.15 -21.23 -20.96
CA ASN A 60 20.48 -21.61 -20.48
C ASN A 60 20.56 -21.73 -18.96
N ASP A 61 19.48 -21.45 -18.24
CA ASP A 61 19.40 -21.53 -16.79
C ASP A 61 18.35 -22.57 -16.38
N ALA A 62 18.78 -23.72 -15.84
CA ALA A 62 17.87 -24.77 -15.38
C ALA A 62 16.95 -24.33 -14.22
N GLN A 63 17.28 -23.23 -13.54
CA GLN A 63 16.56 -22.69 -12.39
C GLN A 63 15.82 -21.38 -12.70
N TRP A 64 15.72 -20.97 -13.96
CA TRP A 64 15.08 -19.72 -14.39
C TRP A 64 13.70 -19.45 -13.75
N TYR A 65 12.95 -20.50 -13.46
CA TYR A 65 11.60 -20.42 -12.89
C TYR A 65 11.56 -19.84 -11.48
N LYS A 66 12.68 -19.87 -10.75
CA LYS A 66 12.80 -19.28 -9.41
C LYS A 66 12.85 -17.76 -9.44
N ALA A 67 13.32 -17.18 -10.54
CA ALA A 67 13.36 -15.74 -10.75
C ALA A 67 12.00 -15.09 -11.06
N ARG A 68 10.89 -15.84 -11.01
CA ARG A 68 9.54 -15.28 -11.22
C ARG A 68 9.20 -14.26 -10.14
N TRP A 69 8.46 -13.24 -10.53
CA TRP A 69 7.89 -12.28 -9.59
C TRP A 69 7.00 -12.99 -8.57
N GLN A 70 7.24 -12.68 -7.30
CA GLN A 70 6.52 -13.26 -6.18
C GLN A 70 6.21 -12.21 -5.12
N ILE A 71 5.12 -12.45 -4.39
CA ILE A 71 4.79 -11.76 -3.15
C ILE A 71 5.03 -12.73 -2.01
N PHE A 72 5.95 -12.37 -1.11
CA PHE A 72 6.40 -13.26 -0.06
C PHE A 72 6.03 -12.74 1.32
N PHE A 73 5.13 -13.46 1.99
CA PHE A 73 4.67 -13.15 3.34
C PHE A 73 5.53 -13.87 4.37
N THR A 74 6.15 -13.12 5.27
CA THR A 74 7.06 -13.69 6.26
C THR A 74 7.10 -12.87 7.55
N LYS A 75 7.51 -13.53 8.63
CA LYS A 75 7.94 -12.87 9.85
C LYS A 75 9.46 -12.84 9.85
N ALA A 76 10.00 -11.64 9.74
CA ALA A 76 11.44 -11.42 9.68
C ALA A 76 11.87 -10.46 10.78
N LYS A 77 13.13 -10.58 11.24
CA LYS A 77 13.69 -9.65 12.21
C LYS A 77 13.67 -8.21 11.67
N GLY A 78 13.91 -8.03 10.38
CA GLY A 78 13.83 -6.72 9.74
C GLY A 78 12.41 -6.18 9.64
N ALA A 79 11.37 -6.98 9.84
CA ALA A 79 9.98 -6.51 9.98
C ALA A 79 9.57 -6.32 11.46
N ASP A 80 10.53 -6.15 12.37
CA ASP A 80 10.33 -6.18 13.82
C ASP A 80 9.57 -7.44 14.30
N ASN A 81 9.75 -8.57 13.61
CA ASN A 81 9.03 -9.83 13.80
C ASN A 81 7.50 -9.76 13.61
N HIS A 82 7.00 -8.67 13.01
CA HIS A 82 5.62 -8.59 12.52
C HIS A 82 5.48 -9.38 11.21
N TRP A 83 4.24 -9.72 10.86
CA TRP A 83 3.95 -10.20 9.51
C TRP A 83 4.09 -9.05 8.54
N ALA A 84 4.94 -9.23 7.54
CA ALA A 84 5.11 -8.30 6.43
C ALA A 84 5.13 -9.10 5.12
N TYR A 85 5.03 -8.38 4.01
CA TYR A 85 5.29 -8.94 2.70
C TYR A 85 6.33 -8.13 1.94
N THR A 86 7.04 -8.82 1.05
CA THR A 86 7.99 -8.23 0.12
C THR A 86 7.69 -8.74 -1.28
N ILE A 87 7.68 -7.84 -2.25
CA ILE A 87 7.52 -8.19 -3.67
C ILE A 87 8.88 -8.15 -4.33
N PHE A 88 9.34 -9.27 -4.90
CA PHE A 88 10.66 -9.37 -5.51
C PHE A 88 10.72 -10.44 -6.59
N SER A 89 11.82 -10.45 -7.33
CA SER A 89 12.18 -11.46 -8.33
C SER A 89 13.57 -12.00 -8.00
N ASP A 90 13.65 -13.25 -7.54
CA ASP A 90 14.87 -13.95 -7.11
C ASP A 90 15.77 -14.34 -8.30
N GLY A 91 16.31 -13.34 -9.00
CA GLY A 91 17.10 -13.52 -10.21
C GLY A 91 18.60 -13.63 -9.95
N ALA A 92 19.08 -13.08 -8.83
CA ALA A 92 20.49 -13.05 -8.46
C ALA A 92 20.84 -14.31 -7.64
N GLY A 93 21.13 -15.41 -8.33
CA GLY A 93 21.63 -16.62 -7.67
C GLY A 93 20.57 -17.50 -7.03
N HIS A 94 19.28 -17.17 -7.20
CA HIS A 94 18.14 -18.01 -6.81
C HIS A 94 18.17 -18.40 -5.32
N THR A 95 18.44 -17.42 -4.46
CA THR A 95 18.72 -17.62 -3.03
C THR A 95 17.46 -17.94 -2.23
N GLY A 96 16.28 -17.66 -2.78
CA GLY A 96 14.99 -17.73 -2.11
C GLY A 96 14.71 -16.56 -1.16
N ASN A 97 15.60 -15.57 -1.10
CA ASN A 97 15.48 -14.42 -0.20
C ASN A 97 15.39 -13.13 -1.02
N PRO A 98 14.61 -12.13 -0.59
CA PRO A 98 14.59 -10.84 -1.25
C PRO A 98 15.89 -10.08 -1.00
N ASP A 99 16.68 -9.90 -2.06
CA ASP A 99 17.81 -9.00 -2.07
C ASP A 99 17.44 -7.60 -2.55
N LEU A 100 18.24 -6.60 -2.15
CA LEU A 100 17.96 -5.19 -2.42
C LEU A 100 17.71 -4.87 -3.89
N SER A 101 18.48 -5.48 -4.79
CA SER A 101 18.37 -5.28 -6.24
C SER A 101 17.17 -5.99 -6.87
N GLU A 102 16.48 -6.84 -6.12
CA GLU A 102 15.42 -7.71 -6.60
C GLU A 102 14.03 -7.24 -6.20
N VAL A 103 13.94 -6.39 -5.17
CA VAL A 103 12.66 -5.86 -4.67
C VAL A 103 12.04 -4.91 -5.70
N ALA A 104 10.75 -5.09 -5.93
CA ALA A 104 9.98 -4.21 -6.80
C ALA A 104 10.00 -2.76 -6.28
N THR A 105 10.14 -1.81 -7.20
CA THR A 105 9.94 -0.39 -6.89
C THR A 105 8.46 -0.09 -6.72
N ASN A 106 8.13 0.79 -5.78
CA ASN A 106 6.77 1.23 -5.55
C ASN A 106 6.28 2.06 -6.76
N PRO A 107 5.16 1.69 -7.40
CA PRO A 107 4.64 2.41 -8.57
C PRO A 107 4.13 3.83 -8.23
N LEU A 108 3.83 4.12 -6.96
CA LEU A 108 3.39 5.43 -6.48
C LEU A 108 4.55 6.32 -5.99
N ASP A 109 5.67 5.72 -5.59
CA ASP A 109 6.88 6.43 -5.15
C ASP A 109 8.13 5.67 -5.61
N GLN A 110 8.74 6.13 -6.70
CA GLN A 110 9.91 5.47 -7.31
C GLN A 110 11.15 5.43 -6.41
N ASN A 111 11.18 6.21 -5.33
CA ASN A 111 12.30 6.17 -4.38
C ASN A 111 12.17 5.01 -3.38
N ARG A 112 10.98 4.43 -3.26
CA ARG A 112 10.66 3.36 -2.31
C ARG A 112 10.51 2.00 -2.99
N LEU A 113 10.70 0.96 -2.21
CA LEU A 113 10.60 -0.44 -2.60
C LEU A 113 9.40 -1.07 -1.88
N LEU A 114 8.75 -2.02 -2.56
CA LEU A 114 7.58 -2.74 -2.05
C LEU A 114 7.98 -3.84 -1.07
N THR A 115 8.28 -3.40 0.14
CA THR A 115 8.63 -4.25 1.27
C THR A 115 8.11 -3.64 2.56
N GLY A 116 7.51 -4.49 3.41
CA GLY A 116 7.24 -4.17 4.82
C GLY A 116 8.34 -4.65 5.77
N GLY A 117 9.46 -5.16 5.24
CA GLY A 117 10.59 -5.66 6.00
C GLY A 117 10.95 -7.12 5.70
N TYR A 118 12.25 -7.41 5.69
CA TYR A 118 12.88 -8.73 5.57
C TYR A 118 14.19 -8.78 6.36
N SER A 119 14.69 -10.00 6.63
CA SER A 119 15.94 -10.23 7.34
C SER A 119 17.12 -9.84 6.46
N GLY A 120 17.67 -8.64 6.62
CA GLY A 120 18.81 -8.19 5.81
C GLY A 120 19.13 -6.70 5.90
N ASN A 121 19.60 -6.15 4.78
CA ASN A 121 20.03 -4.76 4.56
C ASN A 121 19.09 -3.72 5.16
N LEU A 122 19.61 -2.54 5.54
CA LEU A 122 18.83 -1.42 6.12
C LEU A 122 17.60 -1.03 5.29
N ILE A 123 17.66 -1.19 3.97
CA ILE A 123 16.58 -0.82 3.05
C ILE A 123 15.42 -1.83 3.08
N THR A 124 15.70 -3.11 3.34
CA THR A 124 14.66 -4.12 3.54
C THR A 124 14.26 -4.21 5.01
N GLN A 125 14.56 -3.22 5.85
CA GLN A 125 14.06 -3.16 7.23
C GLN A 125 12.81 -2.29 7.31
N TYR A 126 11.95 -2.61 8.27
CA TYR A 126 10.81 -1.82 8.67
C TYR A 126 11.30 -0.45 9.13
N ASN A 127 10.64 0.61 8.67
CA ASN A 127 11.12 2.00 8.77
C ASN A 127 12.49 2.27 8.11
N GLY A 128 12.98 1.37 7.25
CA GLY A 128 14.13 1.66 6.40
C GLY A 128 13.81 2.80 5.44
N ASP A 129 14.82 3.63 5.10
CA ASP A 129 14.65 4.87 4.33
C ASP A 129 13.92 4.70 2.99
N ARG A 130 13.97 3.50 2.41
CA ARG A 130 13.34 3.17 1.13
C ARG A 130 12.26 2.09 1.24
N ALA A 131 11.94 1.58 2.43
CA ALA A 131 10.80 0.67 2.57
C ALA A 131 9.49 1.45 2.39
N SER A 132 8.54 0.91 1.62
CA SER A 132 7.25 1.58 1.45
C SER A 132 6.47 1.64 2.76
N ASN A 133 6.67 0.66 3.67
CA ASN A 133 5.98 0.53 4.97
C ASN A 133 4.48 0.74 4.83
N GLU A 134 3.93 0.13 3.78
CA GLU A 134 2.51 0.15 3.49
C GLU A 134 1.76 -0.68 4.58
N LEU A 135 0.65 -0.10 5.05
CA LEU A 135 -0.05 -0.31 6.34
C LEU A 135 -0.20 -1.76 6.83
#